data_AF-A0A1N6KQW8-F1
#
_entry.id   AF-A0A1N6KQW8-F1
#
_cell.length_a   1.000
_cell.length_b   1.000
_cell.length_c   1.000
_cell.angle_alpha   90.00
_cell.angle_beta   90.00
_cell.angle_gamma   90.00
#
_symmetry.space_group_name_H-M   'P 1'
#
loop_
_entity.id
_entity.type
_entity.pdbx_description
1 polymer ?
#
loop_
_entity_poly.entity_id
_entity_poly.type
_entity_poly.pdbx_seq_one_letter_code
_entity_poly.pdbx_strand_id
1 'polypeptide(L)'
;MSDYTAFSGDERAPLTRAFVDAFRRAMETRDALGRATEAPLEVLAQGESVADKVATQLASVTRRLAREAMAWTGAAGETDIAAAQYAFVALLDELLLFSDWPGHAAWEARPLEVRVFGTRAAGERLPDAIEALLTQRDASQRDLANVYLACLILGFRGRLRGEAGALRHDQLRHALFAFAMQRDAEPAHLAAPLERVALAPRRTVTLSKMFPDHVRFAALLGVGVCVLLGVSHLLWSVATADVQRSVMQFQAIALADTPAAPASSTSVSGAVVRVPVKPRAQPSTTDAPALPQSNALAAIPAVPAVDTNTVVLRTAADGGGNRP
;
A
#
# COMPACT_ATOMS: atom_id res chain seq x y z
N MET A 1 -1.99 3.96 -36.92
CA MET A 1 -1.16 4.32 -35.76
C MET A 1 -0.97 5.82 -35.85
N SER A 2 -1.99 6.55 -35.38
CA SER A 2 -2.27 7.95 -35.74
C SER A 2 -1.33 8.94 -35.09
N ASP A 3 -0.72 9.78 -35.92
CA ASP A 3 -0.50 11.22 -35.75
C ASP A 3 -0.49 11.75 -34.31
N TYR A 4 0.64 11.60 -33.63
CA TYR A 4 1.00 12.38 -32.43
C TYR A 4 1.89 13.58 -32.78
N THR A 5 2.05 13.89 -34.07
CA THR A 5 2.92 14.96 -34.61
C THR A 5 2.20 16.27 -34.90
N ALA A 6 0.89 16.38 -34.63
CA ALA A 6 0.06 17.52 -35.03
C ALA A 6 -0.16 18.57 -33.92
N PHE A 7 0.82 18.83 -33.07
CA PHE A 7 0.86 20.10 -32.33
C PHE A 7 2.29 20.61 -32.25
N SER A 8 2.60 21.60 -33.08
CA SER A 8 3.67 22.57 -32.86
C SER A 8 3.31 23.40 -31.61
N GLY A 9 3.30 22.75 -30.43
CA GLY A 9 2.99 23.36 -29.14
C GLY A 9 4.18 24.08 -28.49
N ASP A 10 5.37 23.88 -29.04
CA ASP A 10 6.66 24.31 -28.48
C ASP A 10 6.86 25.84 -28.50
N GLU A 11 6.09 26.57 -29.32
CA GLU A 11 6.12 28.05 -29.37
C GLU A 11 5.11 28.73 -28.42
N ARG A 12 4.04 28.03 -27.99
CA ARG A 12 2.95 28.62 -27.20
C ARG A 12 3.07 28.43 -25.69
N ALA A 13 4.06 27.65 -25.24
CA ALA A 13 4.25 27.28 -23.84
C ALA A 13 5.72 27.46 -23.39
N PRO A 14 6.28 28.68 -23.47
CA PRO A 14 7.68 28.94 -23.16
C PRO A 14 8.04 28.57 -21.72
N LEU A 15 7.12 28.72 -20.77
CA LEU A 15 7.33 28.41 -19.36
C LEU A 15 7.40 26.90 -19.14
N THR A 16 6.47 26.14 -19.72
CA THR A 16 6.50 24.67 -19.69
C THR A 16 7.77 24.12 -20.32
N ARG A 17 8.22 24.67 -21.45
CA ARG A 17 9.48 24.27 -22.09
C ARG A 17 10.67 24.52 -21.18
N ALA A 18 10.80 25.73 -20.63
CA ALA A 18 11.87 26.08 -19.71
C ALA A 18 11.87 25.16 -18.47
N PHE A 19 10.69 24.82 -17.96
CA PHE A 19 10.52 23.88 -16.85
C PHE A 19 11.01 22.47 -17.20
N VAL A 20 10.59 21.91 -18.34
CA VAL A 20 11.01 20.56 -18.78
C VAL A 20 12.52 20.49 -18.97
N ASP A 21 13.12 21.51 -19.59
CA ASP A 21 14.56 21.60 -19.77
C ASP A 21 15.33 21.73 -18.44
N ALA A 22 14.79 22.51 -17.51
CA ALA A 22 15.35 22.64 -16.16
C ALA A 22 15.25 21.32 -15.39
N PHE A 23 14.11 20.64 -15.45
CA PHE A 23 13.90 19.36 -14.78
C PHE A 23 14.86 18.28 -15.28
N ARG A 24 15.05 18.18 -16.61
CA ARG A 24 16.03 17.26 -17.21
C ARG A 24 17.43 17.49 -16.63
N ARG A 25 17.90 18.75 -16.62
CA ARG A 25 19.22 19.13 -16.09
C ARG A 25 19.35 18.86 -14.60
N ALA A 26 18.28 19.07 -13.83
CA ALA A 26 18.27 18.77 -12.40
C ALA A 26 18.40 17.27 -12.14
N MET A 27 17.69 16.43 -12.91
CA MET A 27 17.81 14.98 -12.81
C MET A 27 19.21 14.48 -13.23
N GLU A 28 19.79 15.02 -14.30
CA GLU A 28 21.18 14.73 -14.70
C GLU A 28 22.19 15.08 -13.59
N THR A 29 22.00 16.22 -12.93
CA THR A 29 22.82 16.67 -11.81
C THR A 29 22.76 15.68 -10.65
N ARG A 30 21.55 15.23 -10.31
CA ARG A 30 21.31 14.24 -9.26
C ARG A 30 21.95 12.90 -9.60
N ASP A 31 21.76 12.39 -10.82
CA ASP A 31 22.28 11.09 -11.25
C ASP A 31 23.81 11.06 -11.28
N ALA A 32 24.44 12.16 -11.68
CA ALA A 32 25.89 12.31 -11.61
C ALA A 32 26.43 12.17 -10.17
N LEU A 33 25.68 12.67 -9.20
CA LEU A 33 26.04 12.61 -7.80
C LEU A 33 25.81 11.22 -7.18
N GLY A 34 24.71 10.55 -7.56
CA GLY A 34 24.46 9.17 -7.16
C GLY A 34 25.61 8.25 -7.55
N ARG A 35 26.09 8.37 -8.80
CA ARG A 35 27.26 7.60 -9.29
C ARG A 35 28.58 7.94 -8.60
N ALA A 36 28.74 9.19 -8.13
CA ALA A 36 29.96 9.60 -7.44
C ALA A 36 30.07 9.01 -6.03
N THR A 37 28.99 8.44 -5.47
CA THR A 37 28.94 8.05 -4.05
C THR A 37 29.03 6.54 -3.79
N GLU A 38 29.40 5.73 -4.77
CA GLU A 38 29.65 4.29 -4.57
C GLU A 38 30.99 3.97 -3.87
N ALA A 39 31.71 4.97 -3.33
CA ALA A 39 32.99 4.82 -2.64
C ALA A 39 32.82 4.73 -1.08
N PRO A 40 33.00 3.57 -0.41
CA PRO A 40 32.23 3.29 0.81
C PRO A 40 32.68 3.82 2.20
N LEU A 41 33.61 4.76 2.40
CA LEU A 41 34.01 5.15 3.79
C LEU A 41 34.18 6.65 4.09
N GLU A 42 34.23 7.55 3.10
CA GLU A 42 34.35 9.00 3.35
C GLU A 42 33.02 9.78 3.31
N VAL A 43 31.92 9.06 3.01
CA VAL A 43 30.64 9.63 2.58
C VAL A 43 29.90 10.41 3.67
N LEU A 44 30.01 10.00 4.94
CA LEU A 44 29.30 10.65 6.04
C LEU A 44 29.89 12.02 6.42
N ALA A 45 31.20 12.20 6.30
CA ALA A 45 31.85 13.50 6.52
C ALA A 45 31.67 14.45 5.31
N GLN A 46 31.37 13.89 4.14
CA GLN A 46 31.20 14.65 2.89
C GLN A 46 29.74 15.04 2.62
N GLY A 47 28.76 14.52 3.36
CA GLY A 47 27.33 14.74 3.12
C GLY A 47 26.91 16.22 3.05
N GLU A 48 27.46 17.07 3.93
CA GLU A 48 27.20 18.52 3.91
C GLU A 48 27.79 19.19 2.65
N SER A 49 29.04 18.87 2.31
CA SER A 49 29.71 19.35 1.08
C SER A 49 28.96 18.90 -0.19
N VAL A 50 28.46 17.67 -0.18
CA VAL A 50 27.70 17.08 -1.28
C VAL A 50 26.35 17.79 -1.44
N ALA A 51 25.61 18.01 -0.35
CA ALA A 51 24.35 18.75 -0.38
C ALA A 51 24.52 20.20 -0.86
N ASP A 52 25.59 20.88 -0.42
CA ASP A 52 25.88 22.25 -0.83
C ASP A 52 26.23 22.37 -2.33
N LYS A 53 26.98 21.39 -2.86
CA LYS A 53 27.27 21.31 -4.31
C LYS A 53 25.99 21.13 -5.11
N VAL A 54 25.13 20.20 -4.70
CA VAL A 54 23.82 19.98 -5.34
C VAL A 54 22.97 21.22 -5.27
N ALA A 55 22.87 21.86 -4.11
CA ALA A 55 22.07 23.06 -3.93
C ALA A 55 22.57 24.19 -4.84
N THR A 56 23.88 24.37 -4.96
CA THR A 56 24.49 25.37 -5.84
C THR A 56 24.16 25.11 -7.32
N GLN A 57 24.25 23.84 -7.75
CA GLN A 57 23.92 23.45 -9.11
C GLN A 57 22.42 23.62 -9.40
N LEU A 58 21.54 23.15 -8.52
CA LEU A 58 20.08 23.28 -8.68
C LEU A 58 19.61 24.74 -8.61
N ALA A 59 20.24 25.58 -7.79
CA ALA A 59 19.99 27.03 -7.80
C ALA A 59 20.42 27.67 -9.13
N SER A 60 21.52 27.20 -9.75
CA SER A 60 21.92 27.66 -11.09
C SER A 60 20.91 27.25 -12.18
N VAL A 61 20.38 26.02 -12.10
CA VAL A 61 19.33 25.51 -13.00
C VAL A 61 18.04 26.32 -12.83
N THR A 62 17.62 26.59 -11.60
CA THR A 62 16.43 27.39 -11.28
C THR A 62 16.55 28.82 -11.83
N ARG A 63 17.71 29.46 -11.70
CA ARG A 63 17.95 30.79 -12.31
C ARG A 63 17.95 30.74 -13.83
N ARG A 64 18.42 29.64 -14.41
CA ARG A 64 18.41 29.45 -15.86
C ARG A 64 16.99 29.28 -16.40
N LEU A 65 16.13 28.53 -15.71
CA LEU A 65 14.70 28.42 -16.02
C LEU A 65 14.08 29.82 -16.17
N ALA A 66 14.26 30.70 -15.19
CA ALA A 66 13.71 32.05 -15.27
C ALA A 66 14.26 32.88 -16.43
N ARG A 67 15.57 32.82 -16.68
CA ARG A 67 16.16 33.52 -17.83
C ARG A 67 15.63 33.02 -19.16
N GLU A 68 15.49 31.70 -19.30
CA GLU A 68 14.94 31.07 -20.51
C GLU A 68 13.48 31.49 -20.70
N ALA A 69 12.64 31.38 -19.67
CA ALA A 69 11.24 31.80 -19.76
C ALA A 69 11.10 33.31 -20.05
N MET A 70 11.87 34.16 -19.37
CA MET A 70 11.86 35.62 -19.55
C MET A 70 12.21 36.04 -20.98
N ALA A 71 13.09 35.30 -21.65
CA ALA A 71 13.47 35.59 -23.04
C ALA A 71 12.29 35.46 -24.02
N TRP A 72 11.27 34.67 -23.68
CA TRP A 72 10.08 34.45 -24.51
C TRP A 72 8.86 35.24 -24.06
N THR A 73 8.63 35.37 -22.74
CA THR A 73 7.44 36.05 -22.20
C THR A 73 7.62 37.54 -21.99
N GLY A 74 8.87 38.00 -21.85
CA GLY A 74 9.19 39.36 -21.40
C GLY A 74 8.65 39.67 -20.00
N ALA A 75 8.63 40.96 -19.64
CA ALA A 75 8.25 41.44 -18.31
C ALA A 75 6.80 41.12 -17.92
N ALA A 76 5.90 40.94 -18.90
CA ALA A 76 4.51 40.56 -18.63
C ALA A 76 4.38 39.20 -17.94
N GLY A 77 5.34 38.29 -18.15
CA GLY A 77 5.36 36.96 -17.54
C GLY A 77 6.14 36.87 -16.23
N GLU A 78 6.64 37.98 -15.66
CA GLU A 78 7.53 37.93 -14.49
C GLU A 78 6.90 37.20 -13.28
N THR A 79 5.62 37.44 -13.03
CA THR A 79 4.88 36.80 -11.94
C THR A 79 4.76 35.28 -12.16
N ASP A 80 4.42 34.87 -13.37
CA ASP A 80 4.29 33.44 -13.72
C ASP A 80 5.64 32.73 -13.69
N ILE A 81 6.72 33.42 -14.10
CA ILE A 81 8.09 32.92 -14.01
C ILE A 81 8.49 32.68 -12.56
N ALA A 82 8.25 33.66 -11.67
CA ALA A 82 8.54 33.51 -10.26
C ALA A 82 7.74 32.36 -9.63
N ALA A 83 6.46 32.22 -10.00
CA ALA A 83 5.59 31.15 -9.57
C ALA A 83 6.09 29.77 -10.05
N ALA A 84 6.54 29.66 -11.30
CA ALA A 84 7.12 28.43 -11.84
C ALA A 84 8.47 28.08 -11.19
N GLN A 85 9.33 29.07 -10.91
CA GLN A 85 10.57 28.82 -10.16
C GLN A 85 10.28 28.30 -8.76
N TYR A 86 9.30 28.88 -8.07
CA TYR A 86 8.90 28.42 -6.75
C TYR A 86 8.38 26.99 -6.79
N ALA A 87 7.50 26.67 -7.74
CA ALA A 87 6.98 25.31 -7.94
C ALA A 87 8.08 24.30 -8.30
N PHE A 88 9.05 24.70 -9.12
CA PHE A 88 10.20 23.87 -9.47
C PHE A 88 11.06 23.54 -8.26
N VAL A 89 11.38 24.54 -7.42
CA VAL A 89 12.13 24.33 -6.17
C VAL A 89 11.34 23.44 -5.21
N ALA A 90 10.04 23.68 -5.05
CA ALA A 90 9.15 22.85 -4.24
C ALA A 90 9.16 21.37 -4.67
N LEU A 91 9.11 21.12 -5.98
CA LEU A 91 9.20 19.77 -6.54
C LEU A 91 10.58 19.14 -6.26
N LEU A 92 11.67 19.87 -6.47
CA LEU A 92 13.03 19.34 -6.23
C LEU A 92 13.23 18.98 -4.76
N ASP A 93 12.78 19.83 -3.84
CA ASP A 93 12.88 19.55 -2.41
C ASP A 93 12.09 18.31 -2.03
N GLU A 94 10.87 18.15 -2.52
CA GLU A 94 10.08 16.93 -2.30
C GLU A 94 10.84 15.70 -2.82
N LEU A 95 11.31 15.72 -4.07
CA LEU A 95 11.99 14.58 -4.68
C LEU A 95 13.28 14.19 -3.95
N LEU A 96 14.04 15.17 -3.45
CA LEU A 96 15.31 14.94 -2.75
C LEU A 96 15.10 14.52 -1.29
N LEU A 97 14.10 15.05 -0.61
CA LEU A 97 13.74 14.67 0.76
C LEU A 97 13.22 13.23 0.86
N PHE A 98 12.55 12.72 -0.18
CA PHE A 98 12.05 11.34 -0.24
C PHE A 98 12.96 10.38 -1.02
N SER A 99 14.22 10.77 -1.28
CA SER A 99 15.22 9.91 -1.90
C SER A 99 16.33 9.55 -0.92
N ASP A 100 16.90 8.36 -1.09
CA ASP A 100 18.08 7.94 -0.33
C ASP A 100 19.34 8.42 -1.05
N TRP A 101 20.11 9.29 -0.39
CA TRP A 101 21.36 9.83 -0.90
C TRP A 101 22.21 10.45 0.22
N PRO A 102 23.52 10.62 0.02
CA PRO A 102 24.48 11.00 1.07
C PRO A 102 24.23 12.35 1.74
N GLY A 103 23.72 13.31 0.97
CA GLY A 103 23.45 14.66 1.45
C GLY A 103 22.04 14.82 2.01
N HIS A 104 21.26 13.75 2.14
CA HIS A 104 19.87 13.78 2.60
C HIS A 104 19.72 14.53 3.94
N ALA A 105 20.51 14.17 4.96
CA ALA A 105 20.41 14.80 6.28
C ALA A 105 20.74 16.31 6.24
N ALA A 106 21.77 16.70 5.49
CA ALA A 106 22.14 18.11 5.31
C ALA A 106 21.08 18.87 4.49
N TRP A 107 20.42 18.20 3.54
CA TRP A 107 19.31 18.75 2.76
C TRP A 107 18.06 18.93 3.60
N GLU A 108 17.74 17.99 4.48
CA GLU A 108 16.62 18.11 5.41
C GLU A 108 16.81 19.30 6.36
N ALA A 109 18.03 19.53 6.84
CA ALA A 109 18.36 20.69 7.65
C ALA A 109 18.15 22.00 6.87
N ARG A 110 18.64 22.06 5.62
CA ARG A 110 18.59 23.26 4.78
C ARG A 110 18.21 22.94 3.32
N PRO A 111 16.90 22.81 3.03
CA PRO A 111 16.41 22.51 1.67
C PRO A 111 16.63 23.68 0.71
N LEU A 112 16.46 23.44 -0.59
CA LEU A 112 16.68 24.45 -1.63
C LEU A 112 15.74 25.65 -1.46
N GLU A 113 14.49 25.44 -1.03
CA GLU A 113 13.55 26.53 -0.74
C GLU A 113 14.13 27.53 0.27
N VAL A 114 14.70 27.04 1.37
CA VAL A 114 15.32 27.90 2.38
C VAL A 114 16.51 28.65 1.80
N ARG A 115 17.28 28.02 0.90
CA ARG A 115 18.47 28.63 0.28
C ARG A 115 18.12 29.69 -0.76
N VAL A 116 17.03 29.51 -1.50
CA VAL A 116 16.63 30.40 -2.61
C VAL A 116 15.64 31.48 -2.16
N PHE A 117 14.65 31.11 -1.34
CA PHE A 117 13.55 31.98 -0.94
C PHE A 117 13.55 32.35 0.55
N GLY A 118 14.40 31.71 1.37
CA GLY A 118 14.44 31.96 2.81
C GLY A 118 13.21 31.45 3.57
N THR A 119 12.39 30.60 2.95
CA THR A 119 11.17 30.03 3.54
C THR A 119 11.19 28.51 3.55
N ARG A 120 10.34 27.90 4.37
CA ARG A 120 10.13 26.45 4.48
C ARG A 120 8.64 26.12 4.42
N ALA A 121 7.95 26.64 3.41
CA ALA A 121 6.50 26.59 3.28
C ALA A 121 6.04 26.07 1.91
N ALA A 122 6.94 25.54 1.07
CA ALA A 122 6.62 25.06 -0.27
C ALA A 122 5.56 23.96 -0.28
N GLY A 123 5.61 23.05 0.72
CA GLY A 123 4.64 21.97 0.87
C GLY A 123 3.20 22.46 1.07
N GLU A 124 3.01 23.65 1.63
CA GLU A 124 1.70 24.25 1.86
C GLU A 124 1.32 25.23 0.74
N ARG A 125 2.26 26.08 0.34
CA ARG A 125 2.03 27.18 -0.61
C ARG A 125 1.78 26.74 -2.04
N LEU A 126 2.41 25.66 -2.51
CA LEU A 126 2.21 25.22 -3.90
C LEU A 126 0.76 24.74 -4.13
N PRO A 127 0.17 23.88 -3.28
CA PRO A 127 -1.26 23.56 -3.36
C PRO A 127 -2.17 24.80 -3.29
N ASP A 128 -1.87 25.78 -2.43
CA ASP A 128 -2.65 27.02 -2.34
C ASP A 128 -2.55 27.86 -3.63
N ALA A 129 -1.36 27.94 -4.23
CA ALA A 129 -1.15 28.62 -5.50
C ALA A 129 -1.90 27.95 -6.65
N ILE A 130 -1.94 26.61 -6.67
CA ILE A 130 -2.73 25.84 -7.63
C ILE A 130 -4.23 26.15 -7.48
N GLU A 131 -4.73 26.16 -6.25
CA GLU A 131 -6.14 26.46 -5.96
C GLU A 131 -6.50 27.90 -6.35
N ALA A 132 -5.62 28.86 -6.07
CA ALA A 132 -5.80 30.25 -6.44
C ALA A 132 -5.85 30.44 -7.97
N LEU A 133 -4.92 29.82 -8.71
CA LEU A 133 -4.89 29.86 -10.18
C LEU A 133 -6.18 29.28 -10.78
N LEU A 134 -6.63 28.12 -10.28
CA LEU A 134 -7.87 27.48 -10.73
C LEU A 134 -9.14 28.25 -10.37
N THR A 135 -9.08 29.11 -9.34
CA THR A 135 -10.17 29.99 -8.94
C THR A 135 -10.23 31.22 -9.83
N GLN A 136 -9.08 31.83 -10.14
CA GLN A 136 -9.00 33.00 -11.02
C GLN A 136 -9.40 32.67 -12.46
N ARG A 137 -9.05 31.46 -12.94
CA ARG A 137 -9.34 30.98 -14.31
C ARG A 137 -8.88 31.92 -15.43
N ASP A 138 -7.78 32.63 -15.22
CA ASP A 138 -7.21 33.54 -16.22
C ASP A 138 -6.56 32.76 -17.37
N ALA A 139 -7.07 32.93 -18.59
CA ALA A 139 -6.55 32.25 -19.77
C ALA A 139 -5.07 32.51 -20.06
N SER A 140 -4.48 33.60 -19.56
CA SER A 140 -3.04 33.89 -19.68
C SER A 140 -2.17 32.91 -18.86
N GLN A 141 -2.66 32.43 -17.72
CA GLN A 141 -1.93 31.55 -16.79
C GLN A 141 -1.98 30.06 -17.18
N ARG A 142 -2.41 29.73 -18.41
CA ARG A 142 -2.51 28.33 -18.86
C ARG A 142 -1.16 27.62 -18.94
N ASP A 143 -0.12 28.35 -19.30
CA ASP A 143 1.23 27.80 -19.35
C ASP A 143 1.74 27.50 -17.92
N LEU A 144 1.46 28.39 -16.96
CA LEU A 144 1.73 28.14 -15.54
C LEU A 144 0.93 26.94 -15.00
N ALA A 145 -0.31 26.77 -15.43
CA ALA A 145 -1.12 25.60 -15.08
C ALA A 145 -0.49 24.28 -15.55
N ASN A 146 0.13 24.26 -16.75
CA ASN A 146 0.88 23.11 -17.24
C ASN A 146 2.10 22.80 -16.35
N VAL A 147 2.82 23.83 -15.89
CA VAL A 147 3.94 23.66 -14.95
C VAL A 147 3.48 23.06 -13.62
N TYR A 148 2.38 23.55 -13.06
CA TYR A 148 1.80 23.00 -11.85
C TYR A 148 1.30 21.57 -12.02
N LEU A 149 0.65 21.27 -13.15
CA LEU A 149 0.25 19.92 -13.49
C LEU A 149 1.45 18.98 -13.58
N ALA A 150 2.53 19.42 -14.22
CA ALA A 150 3.77 18.67 -14.31
C ALA A 150 4.33 18.37 -12.91
N CYS A 151 4.33 19.34 -11.98
CA CYS A 151 4.76 19.10 -10.59
C CYS A 151 3.95 17.99 -9.91
N LEU A 152 2.62 17.98 -10.06
CA LEU A 152 1.76 16.93 -9.48
C LEU A 152 1.96 15.57 -10.13
N ILE A 153 2.19 15.53 -11.45
CA ILE A 153 2.47 14.28 -12.18
C ILE A 153 3.83 13.70 -11.78
N LEU A 154 4.84 14.56 -11.59
CA LEU A 154 6.19 14.18 -11.21
C LEU A 154 6.32 13.76 -9.74
N GLY A 155 5.23 13.80 -8.98
CA GLY A 155 5.15 13.19 -7.65
C GLY A 155 5.13 14.19 -6.50
N PHE A 156 5.01 15.49 -6.76
CA PHE A 156 4.80 16.45 -5.68
C PHE A 156 3.52 16.13 -4.92
N ARG A 157 3.61 15.96 -3.58
CA ARG A 157 2.43 15.81 -2.72
C ARG A 157 2.27 16.96 -1.74
N GLY A 158 3.36 17.43 -1.10
CA GLY A 158 3.26 18.48 -0.09
C GLY A 158 2.23 18.13 0.99
N ARG A 159 1.33 19.06 1.34
CA ARG A 159 0.24 18.82 2.31
C ARG A 159 -0.82 17.80 1.87
N LEU A 160 -0.85 17.42 0.59
CA LEU A 160 -1.86 16.55 -0.02
C LEU A 160 -1.54 15.05 0.22
N ARG A 161 -1.33 14.66 1.47
CA ARG A 161 -1.03 13.28 1.90
C ARG A 161 -2.22 12.63 2.62
N GLY A 162 -2.19 11.31 2.76
CA GLY A 162 -3.30 10.52 3.30
C GLY A 162 -4.45 10.32 2.29
N GLU A 163 -5.54 9.68 2.72
CA GLU A 163 -6.67 9.33 1.85
C GLU A 163 -7.38 10.57 1.28
N ALA A 164 -7.73 11.52 2.16
CA ALA A 164 -8.36 12.78 1.75
C ALA A 164 -7.43 13.64 0.87
N GLY A 165 -6.13 13.68 1.20
CA GLY A 165 -5.12 14.40 0.41
C GLY A 165 -4.92 13.78 -0.98
N ALA A 166 -4.92 12.46 -1.10
CA ALA A 166 -4.82 11.78 -2.38
C ALA A 166 -6.02 12.07 -3.30
N LEU A 167 -7.24 12.08 -2.75
CA LEU A 167 -8.43 12.49 -3.50
C LEU A 167 -8.31 13.95 -3.97
N ARG A 168 -7.86 14.85 -3.09
CA ARG A 168 -7.67 16.26 -3.45
C ARG A 168 -6.58 16.44 -4.50
N HIS A 169 -5.47 15.71 -4.40
CA HIS A 169 -4.39 15.68 -5.39
C HIS A 169 -4.92 15.30 -6.77
N ASP A 170 -5.75 14.26 -6.85
CA ASP A 170 -6.36 13.82 -8.10
C ASP A 170 -7.34 14.86 -8.66
N GLN A 171 -8.16 15.49 -7.82
CA GLN A 171 -9.05 16.58 -8.24
C GLN A 171 -8.27 17.77 -8.84
N LEU A 172 -7.17 18.18 -8.20
CA LEU A 172 -6.35 19.28 -8.68
C LEU A 172 -5.68 18.93 -10.02
N ARG A 173 -5.20 17.69 -10.19
CA ARG A 173 -4.66 17.22 -11.47
C ARG A 173 -5.68 17.30 -12.60
N HIS A 174 -6.90 16.81 -12.37
CA HIS A 174 -7.97 16.86 -13.37
C HIS A 174 -8.37 18.30 -13.71
N ALA A 175 -8.51 19.16 -12.69
CA ALA A 175 -8.86 20.57 -12.88
C ALA A 175 -7.78 21.34 -13.66
N LEU A 176 -6.50 21.14 -13.32
CA LEU A 176 -5.38 21.73 -14.06
C LEU A 176 -5.33 21.23 -15.50
N PHE A 177 -5.53 19.93 -15.74
CA PHE A 177 -5.56 19.38 -17.09
C PHE A 177 -6.69 19.98 -17.94
N ALA A 178 -7.91 20.05 -17.38
CA ALA A 178 -9.05 20.67 -18.05
C ALA A 178 -8.77 22.13 -18.41
N PHE A 179 -8.28 22.90 -17.43
CA PHE A 179 -7.96 24.31 -17.60
C PHE A 179 -6.85 24.57 -18.62
N ALA A 180 -5.75 23.82 -18.54
CA ALA A 180 -4.59 24.02 -19.42
C ALA A 180 -4.87 23.58 -20.87
N MET A 181 -5.70 22.55 -21.07
CA MET A 181 -5.99 21.98 -22.39
C MET A 181 -7.21 22.63 -23.10
N GLN A 182 -7.80 23.69 -22.53
CA GLN A 182 -9.06 24.28 -23.04
C GLN A 182 -10.21 23.26 -23.18
N ARG A 183 -10.21 22.20 -22.36
CA ARG A 183 -11.39 21.35 -22.23
C ARG A 183 -12.19 21.92 -21.08
N ASP A 184 -13.26 22.64 -21.38
CA ASP A 184 -14.18 23.14 -20.38
C ASP A 184 -14.53 22.00 -19.40
N ALA A 185 -14.30 22.25 -18.11
CA ALA A 185 -14.95 21.48 -17.06
C ALA A 185 -16.42 21.90 -17.06
N GLU A 186 -17.19 21.34 -17.98
CA GLU A 186 -18.62 21.59 -18.10
C GLU A 186 -19.25 21.21 -16.74
N PRO A 187 -19.93 22.14 -16.05
CA PRO A 187 -20.43 21.89 -14.69
C PRO A 187 -21.42 20.71 -14.64
N ALA A 188 -22.08 20.41 -15.76
CA ALA A 188 -22.94 19.23 -15.92
C ALA A 188 -22.19 17.89 -15.82
N HIS A 189 -20.89 17.85 -16.16
CA HIS A 189 -20.07 16.64 -16.12
C HIS A 189 -19.41 16.39 -14.76
N LEU A 190 -19.39 17.36 -13.84
CA LEU A 190 -18.97 17.16 -12.45
C LEU A 190 -20.10 16.60 -11.58
N ALA A 191 -21.34 16.98 -11.86
CA ALA A 191 -22.51 16.51 -11.13
C ALA A 191 -22.72 14.99 -11.30
N ALA A 192 -22.57 14.46 -12.52
CA ALA A 192 -22.88 13.07 -12.81
C ALA A 192 -21.91 12.03 -12.18
N PRO A 193 -20.59 12.27 -12.07
CA PRO A 193 -19.68 11.44 -11.28
C PRO A 193 -19.86 11.60 -9.78
N LEU A 194 -20.17 12.82 -9.28
CA LEU A 194 -20.41 13.05 -7.85
C LEU A 194 -21.71 12.37 -7.38
N GLU A 195 -22.79 12.40 -8.16
CA GLU A 195 -24.00 11.63 -7.90
C GLU A 195 -23.73 10.12 -7.95
N ARG A 196 -22.92 9.66 -8.91
CA ARG A 196 -22.50 8.24 -8.97
C ARG A 196 -21.62 7.82 -7.80
N VAL A 197 -20.75 8.68 -7.29
CA VAL A 197 -19.90 8.41 -6.12
C VAL A 197 -20.71 8.45 -4.82
N ALA A 198 -21.70 9.34 -4.72
CA ALA A 198 -22.60 9.41 -3.57
C ALA A 198 -23.54 8.19 -3.46
N LEU A 199 -23.88 7.55 -4.58
CA LEU A 199 -24.81 6.41 -4.65
C LEU A 199 -24.12 5.05 -4.87
N ALA A 200 -22.82 5.01 -5.14
CA ALA A 200 -22.12 3.73 -5.35
C ALA A 200 -21.95 2.97 -4.02
N PRO A 201 -22.35 1.69 -3.93
CA PRO A 201 -22.18 0.90 -2.72
C PRO A 201 -20.69 0.78 -2.42
N ARG A 202 -20.29 1.21 -1.23
CA ARG A 202 -18.91 1.31 -0.75
C ARG A 202 -18.21 -0.04 -0.90
N ARG A 203 -17.43 -0.21 -1.98
CA ARG A 203 -16.73 -1.45 -2.26
C ARG A 203 -15.48 -1.52 -1.39
N THR A 204 -15.55 -2.30 -0.32
CA THR A 204 -14.39 -2.61 0.52
C THR A 204 -13.38 -3.40 -0.30
N VAL A 205 -12.34 -2.74 -0.78
CA VAL A 205 -11.20 -3.42 -1.39
C VAL A 205 -10.38 -4.03 -0.24
N THR A 206 -10.35 -5.35 -0.18
CA THR A 206 -9.53 -6.10 0.78
C THR A 206 -8.05 -5.70 0.64
N LEU A 207 -7.46 -5.34 1.78
CA LEU A 207 -6.11 -4.80 2.00
C LEU A 207 -4.94 -5.65 1.48
N SER A 208 -5.21 -6.81 0.86
CA SER A 208 -4.19 -7.79 0.46
C SER A 208 -3.38 -7.42 -0.79
N LYS A 209 -3.70 -6.31 -1.48
CA LYS A 209 -2.99 -5.87 -2.69
C LYS A 209 -1.93 -4.78 -2.47
N MET A 210 -1.72 -4.28 -1.25
CA MET A 210 -0.77 -3.19 -1.00
C MET A 210 0.63 -3.62 -0.54
N PHE A 211 0.90 -4.91 -0.32
CA PHE A 211 2.22 -5.37 0.17
C PHE A 211 2.81 -6.49 -0.72
N PRO A 212 3.88 -6.20 -1.50
CA PRO A 212 4.55 -7.18 -2.38
C PRO A 212 5.32 -8.30 -1.66
N ASP A 213 5.36 -8.32 -0.32
CA ASP A 213 6.25 -9.22 0.45
C ASP A 213 5.60 -10.51 0.99
N HIS A 214 4.33 -10.80 0.64
CA HIS A 214 3.63 -12.02 1.12
C HIS A 214 4.31 -13.32 0.67
N VAL A 215 4.95 -13.33 -0.50
CA VAL A 215 5.69 -14.49 -1.03
C VAL A 215 6.94 -14.78 -0.19
N ARG A 216 7.64 -13.74 0.26
CA ARG A 216 8.84 -13.88 1.10
C ARG A 216 8.48 -14.35 2.51
N PHE A 217 7.40 -13.82 3.08
CA PHE A 217 6.89 -14.25 4.38
C PHE A 217 6.41 -15.71 4.34
N ALA A 218 5.66 -16.09 3.29
CA ALA A 218 5.22 -17.47 3.10
C ALA A 218 6.40 -18.45 2.91
N ALA A 219 7.45 -18.03 2.20
CA ALA A 219 8.67 -18.83 2.04
C ALA A 219 9.41 -19.01 3.37
N LEU A 220 9.59 -17.94 4.16
CA LEU A 220 10.21 -18.01 5.48
C LEU A 220 9.42 -18.91 6.45
N LEU A 221 8.09 -18.77 6.45
CA LEU A 221 7.21 -19.61 7.26
C LEU A 221 7.31 -21.09 6.84
N GLY A 222 7.30 -21.37 5.53
CA GLY A 222 7.45 -22.72 4.99
C GLY A 222 8.78 -23.36 5.38
N VAL A 223 9.90 -22.62 5.27
CA VAL A 223 11.22 -23.08 5.72
C VAL A 223 11.21 -23.40 7.22
N GLY A 224 10.60 -22.54 8.04
CA GLY A 224 10.45 -22.76 9.48
C GLY A 224 9.70 -24.05 9.81
N VAL A 225 8.59 -24.32 9.12
CA VAL A 225 7.82 -25.57 9.28
C VAL A 225 8.65 -26.79 8.88
N CYS A 226 9.39 -26.74 7.75
CA CYS A 226 10.26 -27.83 7.33
C CYS A 226 11.37 -28.14 8.34
N VAL A 227 11.99 -27.10 8.92
CA VAL A 227 12.99 -27.26 9.98
C VAL A 227 12.36 -27.92 11.21
N LEU A 228 11.19 -27.45 11.64
CA LEU A 228 10.48 -28.01 12.79
C LEU A 228 10.14 -29.49 12.59
N LEU A 229 9.65 -29.87 11.40
CA LEU A 229 9.35 -31.26 11.05
C LEU A 229 10.62 -32.12 11.02
N GLY A 230 11.72 -31.60 10.48
CA GLY A 230 13.01 -32.29 10.48
C GLY A 230 13.54 -32.54 11.89
N VAL A 231 13.47 -31.53 12.76
CA VAL A 231 13.85 -31.65 14.18
C VAL A 231 12.94 -32.66 14.88
N SER A 232 11.62 -32.58 14.67
CA SER A 232 10.67 -33.55 15.22
C SER A 232 10.95 -34.98 14.78
N HIS A 233 11.28 -35.19 13.50
CA HIS A 233 11.62 -36.51 12.97
C HIS A 233 12.92 -37.05 13.57
N LEU A 234 13.93 -36.19 13.75
CA LEU A 234 15.19 -36.56 14.38
C LEU A 234 15.00 -36.93 15.87
N LEU A 235 14.17 -36.17 16.59
CA LEU A 235 13.81 -36.47 17.97
C LEU A 235 13.07 -37.81 18.06
N TRP A 236 12.10 -38.05 17.18
CA TRP A 236 11.39 -39.32 17.10
C TRP A 236 12.35 -40.48 16.83
N SER A 237 13.25 -40.37 15.86
CA SER A 237 14.16 -41.46 15.49
C SER A 237 15.16 -41.79 16.60
N VAL A 238 15.69 -40.78 17.30
CA VAL A 238 16.55 -41.00 18.47
C VAL A 238 15.77 -41.65 19.61
N ALA A 239 14.55 -41.19 19.90
CA ALA A 239 13.72 -41.74 20.97
C ALA A 239 13.22 -43.17 20.67
N THR A 240 12.94 -43.50 19.41
CA THR A 240 12.49 -44.85 19.01
C THR A 240 13.63 -45.83 18.74
N ALA A 241 14.87 -45.37 18.56
CA ALA A 241 16.04 -46.24 18.38
C ALA A 241 16.27 -47.17 19.58
N ASP A 242 15.98 -46.72 20.80
CA ASP A 242 16.09 -47.53 22.01
C ASP A 242 14.99 -48.61 22.08
N VAL A 243 13.79 -48.30 21.59
CA VAL A 243 12.66 -49.24 21.51
C VAL A 243 12.92 -50.31 20.45
N GLN A 244 13.44 -49.95 19.27
CA GLN A 244 13.78 -50.91 18.22
C GLN A 244 14.88 -51.89 18.65
N ARG A 245 15.89 -51.43 19.39
CA ARG A 245 16.92 -52.30 19.96
C ARG A 245 16.33 -53.33 20.94
N SER A 246 15.37 -52.90 21.76
CA SER A 246 14.68 -53.78 22.70
C SER A 246 13.83 -54.84 21.98
N VAL A 247 13.10 -54.46 20.93
CA VAL A 247 12.29 -55.40 20.12
C VAL A 247 13.17 -56.43 19.39
N MET A 248 14.32 -56.03 18.84
CA MET A 248 15.25 -56.97 18.23
C MET A 248 15.85 -57.96 19.23
N GLN A 249 16.10 -57.54 20.48
CA GLN A 249 16.55 -58.44 21.55
C GLN A 249 15.46 -59.46 21.90
N PHE A 250 14.19 -59.05 21.98
CA PHE A 250 13.09 -59.99 22.21
C PHE A 250 12.90 -60.99 21.06
N GLN A 251 13.03 -60.55 19.79
CA GLN A 251 12.99 -61.46 18.64
C GLN A 251 14.19 -62.43 18.64
N ALA A 252 15.39 -61.96 18.98
CA ALA A 252 16.57 -62.81 19.06
C ALA A 252 16.45 -63.90 20.14
N ILE A 253 15.86 -63.58 21.29
CA ILE A 253 15.57 -64.56 22.36
C ILE A 253 14.47 -65.53 21.90
N ALA A 254 13.40 -65.04 21.27
CA ALA A 254 12.31 -65.88 20.77
C ALA A 254 12.74 -66.87 19.67
N LEU A 255 13.74 -66.52 18.86
CA LEU A 255 14.35 -67.42 17.87
C LEU A 255 15.34 -68.42 18.52
N ALA A 256 16.01 -68.03 19.59
CA ALA A 256 16.91 -68.90 20.35
C ALA A 256 16.18 -69.97 21.17
N ASP A 257 14.93 -69.71 21.58
CA ASP A 257 14.09 -70.64 22.35
C ASP A 257 13.32 -71.66 21.49
N THR A 258 13.66 -71.81 20.21
CA THR A 258 13.06 -72.86 19.37
C THR A 258 13.64 -74.22 19.78
N PRO A 259 12.89 -75.12 20.45
CA PRO A 259 13.44 -76.42 20.83
C PRO A 259 13.59 -77.25 19.55
N ALA A 260 14.78 -77.80 19.32
CA ALA A 260 15.00 -78.79 18.28
C ALA A 260 14.07 -79.99 18.53
N ALA A 261 13.06 -80.16 17.68
CA ALA A 261 12.16 -81.31 17.76
C ALA A 261 12.92 -82.60 17.37
N PRO A 262 12.97 -83.63 18.23
CA PRO A 262 13.61 -84.90 17.90
C PRO A 262 12.73 -85.74 16.97
N ALA A 263 13.40 -86.54 16.14
CA ALA A 263 12.80 -87.58 15.32
C ALA A 263 12.18 -88.69 16.18
N SER A 264 10.93 -89.08 15.92
CA SER A 264 10.51 -90.48 15.69
C SER A 264 8.97 -90.63 15.60
N SER A 265 8.59 -91.60 14.77
CA SER A 265 7.28 -92.10 14.37
C SER A 265 6.23 -92.32 15.47
N THR A 266 4.96 -91.96 15.22
CA THR A 266 3.86 -92.95 15.09
C THR A 266 2.56 -92.32 14.56
N SER A 267 1.94 -93.05 13.64
CA SER A 267 0.56 -92.93 13.15
C SER A 267 -0.47 -92.82 14.27
N VAL A 268 -1.52 -91.98 14.10
CA VAL A 268 -2.93 -92.39 14.18
C VAL A 268 -3.82 -91.32 13.53
N SER A 269 -4.70 -91.80 12.65
CA SER A 269 -5.79 -91.10 11.97
C SER A 269 -7.09 -91.21 12.79
N GLY A 270 -7.97 -90.22 12.64
CA GLY A 270 -9.37 -90.25 13.12
C GLY A 270 -9.62 -89.44 14.39
N ALA A 271 -10.77 -88.85 14.64
CA ALA A 271 -11.99 -88.69 13.88
C ALA A 271 -12.73 -87.49 14.48
N VAL A 272 -13.58 -86.84 13.68
CA VAL A 272 -14.49 -85.77 14.08
C VAL A 272 -15.43 -86.25 15.19
N VAL A 273 -15.53 -85.48 16.28
CA VAL A 273 -16.64 -85.56 17.23
C VAL A 273 -17.24 -84.16 17.39
N ARG A 274 -18.46 -83.99 16.85
CA ARG A 274 -19.38 -82.89 17.18
C ARG A 274 -20.43 -83.42 18.14
N VAL A 275 -20.61 -82.77 19.30
CA VAL A 275 -21.81 -82.91 20.15
C VAL A 275 -21.92 -81.64 21.06
N PRO A 276 -23.06 -81.29 21.68
CA PRO A 276 -24.23 -80.63 21.10
C PRO A 276 -24.68 -79.33 21.82
N VAL A 277 -25.70 -78.70 21.24
CA VAL A 277 -26.46 -77.49 21.61
C VAL A 277 -27.41 -77.69 22.82
N LYS A 278 -27.66 -76.67 23.67
CA LYS A 278 -29.02 -76.07 23.88
C LYS A 278 -29.09 -74.83 24.82
N PRO A 279 -30.10 -73.95 24.62
CA PRO A 279 -30.16 -72.56 25.11
C PRO A 279 -31.15 -72.33 26.28
N ARG A 280 -31.04 -71.20 27.00
CA ARG A 280 -32.20 -70.39 27.45
C ARG A 280 -31.81 -68.96 27.85
N ALA A 281 -32.81 -68.08 27.76
CA ALA A 281 -32.76 -66.63 27.64
C ALA A 281 -32.85 -65.82 28.96
N GLN A 282 -32.41 -64.56 28.85
CA GLN A 282 -32.90 -63.27 29.37
C GLN A 282 -33.72 -63.22 30.68
N PRO A 283 -33.49 -62.16 31.48
CA PRO A 283 -34.64 -61.35 31.92
C PRO A 283 -34.37 -59.83 31.91
N SER A 284 -35.46 -59.07 31.94
CA SER A 284 -35.51 -57.63 32.20
C SER A 284 -36.35 -57.33 33.46
N THR A 285 -36.15 -56.10 33.99
CA THR A 285 -36.95 -55.31 34.96
C THR A 285 -36.79 -55.57 36.47
N THR A 286 -36.31 -54.56 37.24
CA THR A 286 -37.13 -53.61 38.06
C THR A 286 -36.33 -52.89 39.18
N ASP A 287 -36.60 -51.58 39.30
CA ASP A 287 -36.56 -50.61 40.43
C ASP A 287 -35.31 -49.93 41.04
N ALA A 288 -35.58 -48.66 41.39
CA ALA A 288 -34.76 -47.50 41.79
C ALA A 288 -34.44 -47.42 43.31
N PRO A 289 -33.73 -46.36 43.78
CA PRO A 289 -34.44 -45.16 44.29
C PRO A 289 -33.79 -43.79 43.92
N ALA A 290 -34.40 -42.70 44.39
CA ALA A 290 -34.43 -41.34 43.82
C ALA A 290 -33.60 -40.23 44.54
N LEU A 291 -33.24 -39.19 43.76
CA LEU A 291 -33.16 -37.70 43.91
C LEU A 291 -32.81 -37.00 45.27
N PRO A 292 -32.12 -35.83 45.25
CA PRO A 292 -32.69 -34.51 44.88
C PRO A 292 -31.82 -33.71 43.87
N GLN A 293 -32.37 -33.08 42.83
CA GLN A 293 -32.91 -31.71 42.70
C GLN A 293 -32.04 -30.54 43.20
N SER A 294 -31.56 -29.72 42.25
CA SER A 294 -31.47 -28.26 42.43
C SER A 294 -31.53 -27.54 41.07
N ASN A 295 -32.52 -26.65 40.94
CA ASN A 295 -32.79 -25.75 39.83
C ASN A 295 -31.96 -24.44 39.94
N ALA A 296 -31.57 -23.86 38.80
CA ALA A 296 -31.54 -22.42 38.52
C ALA A 296 -31.16 -22.22 37.03
N LEU A 297 -32.06 -21.95 36.08
CA LEU A 297 -32.67 -20.65 35.71
C LEU A 297 -31.69 -19.51 35.40
N ALA A 298 -31.48 -19.25 34.11
CA ALA A 298 -31.39 -17.92 33.47
C ALA A 298 -31.14 -18.12 31.95
N ALA A 299 -32.17 -18.16 31.11
CA ALA A 299 -32.82 -17.02 30.47
C ALA A 299 -31.95 -16.34 29.39
N ILE A 300 -32.30 -16.67 28.14
CA ILE A 300 -32.03 -15.93 26.89
C ILE A 300 -32.75 -14.57 26.98
N PRO A 301 -32.27 -13.52 26.27
CA PRO A 301 -33.20 -12.87 25.35
C PRO A 301 -32.60 -12.70 23.95
N ALA A 302 -33.37 -13.21 22.98
CA ALA A 302 -33.34 -12.79 21.60
C ALA A 302 -33.98 -11.41 21.49
N VAL A 303 -33.45 -10.55 20.62
CA VAL A 303 -34.02 -9.23 20.29
C VAL A 303 -34.03 -9.10 18.76
N PRO A 304 -35.08 -8.50 18.17
CA PRO A 304 -35.75 -9.03 16.99
C PRO A 304 -35.32 -8.37 15.67
N ALA A 305 -35.65 -9.05 14.57
CA ALA A 305 -35.73 -8.47 13.24
C ALA A 305 -36.86 -7.44 13.19
N VAL A 306 -36.55 -6.23 12.72
CA VAL A 306 -37.53 -5.18 12.44
C VAL A 306 -37.58 -4.98 10.92
N ASP A 307 -38.62 -5.53 10.32
CA ASP A 307 -39.21 -5.01 9.08
C ASP A 307 -40.06 -3.78 9.43
N THR A 308 -39.85 -2.67 8.73
CA THR A 308 -40.93 -1.68 8.52
C THR A 308 -40.70 -0.90 7.25
N ASN A 309 -41.49 -1.25 6.24
CA ASN A 309 -41.90 -0.39 5.16
C ASN A 309 -42.86 0.69 5.71
N THR A 310 -43.05 1.78 4.96
CA THR A 310 -44.12 2.82 5.05
C THR A 310 -44.11 3.86 6.20
N VAL A 311 -43.78 5.12 5.84
CA VAL A 311 -44.43 6.37 6.30
C VAL A 311 -44.26 7.40 5.15
N VAL A 312 -45.22 7.55 4.23
CA VAL A 312 -46.38 8.48 4.21
C VAL A 312 -46.01 9.96 4.43
N LEU A 313 -46.16 10.72 3.33
CA LEU A 313 -46.16 12.18 3.26
C LEU A 313 -47.10 12.82 4.29
N ARG A 314 -46.67 13.92 4.91
CA ARG A 314 -47.58 14.98 5.32
C ARG A 314 -46.96 16.37 5.14
N THR A 315 -47.70 17.17 4.39
CA THR A 315 -47.50 18.56 3.99
C THR A 315 -47.95 19.55 5.08
N ALA A 316 -47.21 20.63 5.28
CA ALA A 316 -47.66 21.96 5.75
C ALA A 316 -46.43 22.89 5.61
N ALA A 317 -46.36 23.93 4.76
CA ALA A 317 -47.20 25.11 4.55
C ALA A 317 -47.20 26.10 5.73
N ASP A 318 -46.86 27.35 5.39
CA ASP A 318 -46.86 28.62 6.16
C ASP A 318 -45.71 28.88 7.16
N GLY A 319 -45.08 30.06 7.22
CA GLY A 319 -45.26 31.34 6.54
C GLY A 319 -44.58 32.48 7.35
N GLY A 320 -43.98 33.47 6.65
CA GLY A 320 -43.54 34.77 7.19
C GLY A 320 -42.14 34.80 7.84
N GLY A 321 -41.29 35.81 7.65
CA GLY A 321 -41.43 37.11 7.01
C GLY A 321 -40.44 38.10 7.65
N ASN A 322 -39.93 39.01 6.81
CA ASN A 322 -39.45 40.36 7.13
C ASN A 322 -37.99 40.64 7.55
N ARG A 323 -37.26 41.23 6.59
CA ARG A 323 -36.39 42.41 6.74
C ARG A 323 -37.26 43.69 6.88
N PRO A 324 -36.72 44.84 7.30
CA PRO A 324 -35.96 45.72 6.40
C PRO A 324 -34.47 45.83 6.77
#